data_AF-A0A7D4GRV3-F1
#
_entry.id   AF-A0A7D4GRV3-F1
#
_cell.length_a   1.000
_cell.length_b   1.000
_cell.length_c   1.000
_cell.angle_alpha   90.00
_cell.angle_beta   90.00
_cell.angle_gamma   90.00
#
_symmetry.space_group_name_H-M   'P 1'
#
loop_
_entity.id
_entity.type
_entity.pdbx_description
1 polymer ?
#
loop_
_entity_poly.entity_id
_entity_poly.type
_entity_poly.pdbx_seq_one_letter_code
_entity_poly.pdbx_strand_id
1 'polypeptide(L)'
;MSCSNRLLSTATAHFLSAVITDDFQNCGNHPDSLQTWLMPDIIGDDSIKADDSMYGKSAWCTIEIPQNIKAGSYKLNLLLQQDGKIVSTIPFTIKVLNRKLTLSDNFHLNFWQQPYAVSRYYGVAPWSQAHLDILRPYMQLLARAGQHNASAILFYEPWGVQSNDKFDAMIETTRKADGTWSYDYTAFDRWISFLDSCGINGDINCFSMVPWDMTFTYYDEASKSYKELKTTTNSKEYSDLWIPFLRSFAAHQKEKGWFDRTVIAMDERALDAMQDAYQIAQEAAPGIKMSLAGNYHKELVDKIYDYCIAWKQQFTQEDLALRKSKGWISTSYTACPNAMPNVGSNNEPIEATYLPLYCIANGFNGFLRWAWMNWTDNPMYDSRFKLFTPGDTYIVYPGMHSSRRFEHIIRGVQNVTKIEILRKEYKQKRNQKALQMLEDALSQFKNPTPNEAELKSSINKIELLLNK
;
A
#
# COMPACT_ATOMS: atom_id res chain seq x y z
N MET A 1 21.38 15.62 -26.25
CA MET A 1 20.05 16.11 -25.83
C MET A 1 20.23 17.27 -24.85
N SER A 2 19.58 18.42 -25.09
CA SER A 2 19.55 19.55 -24.15
C SER A 2 18.89 19.13 -22.82
N CYS A 3 19.17 19.83 -21.72
CA CYS A 3 18.54 19.51 -20.42
C CYS A 3 17.00 19.65 -20.46
N SER A 4 16.47 20.58 -21.27
CA SER A 4 15.03 20.72 -21.49
C SER A 4 14.42 19.51 -22.23
N ASN A 5 15.13 18.96 -23.23
CA ASN A 5 14.65 17.77 -23.93
C ASN A 5 14.63 16.53 -23.01
N ARG A 6 15.49 16.48 -21.98
CA ARG A 6 15.48 15.41 -20.97
C ARG A 6 14.31 15.52 -19.98
N LEU A 7 13.84 16.73 -19.69
CA LEU A 7 12.62 16.92 -18.89
C LEU A 7 11.38 16.53 -19.68
N LEU A 8 11.32 16.91 -20.96
CA LEU A 8 10.18 16.59 -21.81
C LEU A 8 10.08 15.09 -22.07
N SER A 9 11.19 14.35 -22.13
CA SER A 9 11.17 12.89 -22.32
C SER A 9 10.56 12.11 -21.14
N THR A 10 10.37 12.76 -20.00
CA THR A 10 9.82 12.16 -18.78
C THR A 10 8.54 12.86 -18.29
N ALA A 11 8.00 13.76 -19.12
CA ALA A 11 6.77 14.47 -18.85
C ALA A 11 5.59 13.76 -19.51
N THR A 12 4.52 13.57 -18.78
CA THR A 12 3.24 13.07 -19.29
C THR A 12 2.11 14.00 -18.89
N ALA A 13 1.08 14.06 -19.72
CA ALA A 13 -0.14 14.81 -19.44
C ALA A 13 -1.33 13.98 -19.90
N HIS A 14 -2.24 13.69 -18.99
CA HIS A 14 -3.45 12.91 -19.27
C HIS A 14 -4.66 13.64 -18.70
N PHE A 15 -5.79 13.53 -19.37
CA PHE A 15 -7.07 13.95 -18.83
C PHE A 15 -7.49 13.04 -17.67
N LEU A 16 -8.22 13.65 -16.74
CA LEU A 16 -8.81 12.94 -15.62
C LEU A 16 -10.15 12.35 -16.02
N SER A 17 -10.29 11.05 -15.80
CA SER A 17 -11.55 10.33 -15.98
C SER A 17 -12.25 10.15 -14.65
N ALA A 18 -13.57 10.25 -14.69
CA ALA A 18 -14.39 10.29 -13.50
C ALA A 18 -15.00 8.92 -13.20
N VAL A 19 -15.09 8.62 -11.91
CA VAL A 19 -15.81 7.45 -11.38
C VAL A 19 -16.99 7.90 -10.55
N ILE A 20 -18.03 7.08 -10.53
CA ILE A 20 -19.15 7.24 -9.61
C ILE A 20 -18.65 6.99 -8.20
N THR A 21 -18.99 7.90 -7.29
CA THR A 21 -18.76 7.79 -5.86
C THR A 21 -19.94 8.38 -5.09
N ASP A 22 -19.93 8.32 -3.76
CA ASP A 22 -20.92 8.94 -2.89
C ASP A 22 -20.34 9.27 -1.49
N ASP A 23 -21.19 9.74 -0.57
CA ASP A 23 -20.79 10.28 0.74
C ASP A 23 -20.67 9.21 1.84
N PHE A 24 -20.66 7.92 1.51
CA PHE A 24 -20.49 6.89 2.53
C PHE A 24 -19.06 6.91 3.08
N GLN A 25 -18.90 7.17 4.39
CA GLN A 25 -17.59 7.28 5.05
C GLN A 25 -17.50 6.39 6.29
N ASN A 26 -17.85 5.10 6.15
CA ASN A 26 -17.84 4.18 7.28
C ASN A 26 -17.53 2.73 6.86
N CYS A 27 -17.42 1.85 7.85
CA CYS A 27 -17.39 0.41 7.65
C CYS A 27 -18.78 -0.18 7.44
N GLY A 28 -18.82 -1.43 6.98
CA GLY A 28 -20.05 -2.22 6.87
C GLY A 28 -20.80 -1.99 5.57
N ASN A 29 -22.07 -2.36 5.57
CA ASN A 29 -22.91 -2.37 4.37
C ASN A 29 -23.08 -0.96 3.83
N HIS A 30 -22.75 -0.82 2.55
CA HIS A 30 -22.95 0.41 1.81
C HIS A 30 -24.45 0.67 1.61
N PRO A 31 -24.98 1.86 1.95
CA PRO A 31 -26.38 2.18 1.69
C PRO A 31 -26.64 2.41 0.20
N ASP A 32 -27.74 1.87 -0.32
CA ASP A 32 -28.16 2.08 -1.72
C ASP A 32 -28.86 3.43 -1.97
N SER A 33 -29.14 4.18 -0.90
CA SER A 33 -29.93 5.42 -0.93
C SER A 33 -29.13 6.71 -1.04
N LEU A 34 -27.80 6.62 -1.05
CA LEU A 34 -26.94 7.81 -1.07
C LEU A 34 -26.91 8.46 -2.46
N GLN A 35 -26.88 9.79 -2.47
CA GLN A 35 -26.72 10.54 -3.70
C GLN A 35 -25.31 10.33 -4.26
N THR A 36 -25.23 9.99 -5.54
CA THR A 36 -23.97 9.78 -6.24
C THR A 36 -23.50 11.01 -6.99
N TRP A 37 -22.20 11.09 -7.21
CA TRP A 37 -21.59 12.07 -8.12
C TRP A 37 -20.38 11.49 -8.85
N LEU A 38 -19.92 12.21 -9.86
CA LEU A 38 -18.72 11.87 -10.61
C LEU A 38 -17.48 12.52 -9.98
N MET A 39 -16.52 11.70 -9.55
CA MET A 39 -15.22 12.15 -9.04
C MET A 39 -14.13 11.94 -10.10
N PRO A 40 -13.47 12.99 -10.60
CA PRO A 40 -12.31 12.86 -11.49
C PRO A 40 -11.10 12.34 -10.70
N ASP A 41 -10.92 11.01 -10.63
CA ASP A 41 -9.84 10.35 -9.87
C ASP A 41 -8.83 9.60 -10.75
N ILE A 42 -9.26 9.09 -11.92
CA ILE A 42 -8.45 8.26 -12.82
C ILE A 42 -7.52 9.15 -13.64
N ILE A 43 -6.22 8.88 -13.65
CA ILE A 43 -5.23 9.56 -14.51
C ILE A 43 -4.92 8.65 -15.70
N GLY A 44 -5.40 9.00 -16.91
CA GLY A 44 -5.27 8.04 -18.00
C GLY A 44 -5.59 8.42 -19.43
N ASP A 45 -6.49 9.38 -19.66
CA ASP A 45 -7.01 9.57 -21.01
C ASP A 45 -6.15 10.56 -21.80
N ASP A 46 -5.65 10.16 -22.97
CA ASP A 46 -4.86 11.04 -23.84
C ASP A 46 -5.74 12.08 -24.59
N SER A 47 -7.05 11.84 -24.63
CA SER A 47 -8.01 12.72 -25.29
C SER A 47 -9.35 12.69 -24.57
N ILE A 48 -10.06 13.81 -24.63
CA ILE A 48 -11.45 13.93 -24.20
C ILE A 48 -12.31 14.31 -25.37
N LYS A 49 -13.57 13.88 -25.36
CA LYS A 49 -14.59 14.46 -26.21
C LYS A 49 -15.17 15.70 -25.52
N ALA A 50 -15.51 16.69 -26.34
CA ALA A 50 -16.21 17.90 -25.92
C ALA A 50 -17.73 17.69 -26.09
N ASP A 51 -18.25 16.62 -25.50
CA ASP A 51 -19.61 16.14 -25.71
C ASP A 51 -20.62 16.64 -24.68
N ASP A 52 -20.19 17.25 -23.57
CA ASP A 52 -21.10 17.86 -22.60
C ASP A 52 -20.57 19.18 -22.03
N SER A 53 -21.24 20.28 -22.36
CA SER A 53 -20.90 21.64 -21.91
C SER A 53 -21.18 21.89 -20.42
N MET A 54 -21.81 20.95 -19.71
CA MET A 54 -22.17 21.11 -18.29
C MET A 54 -21.06 20.67 -17.32
N TYR A 55 -20.00 20.01 -17.79
CA TYR A 55 -18.96 19.47 -16.90
C TYR A 55 -17.57 20.00 -17.24
N GLY A 56 -16.88 20.56 -16.24
CA GLY A 56 -15.46 20.89 -16.34
C GLY A 56 -14.61 19.62 -16.50
N LYS A 57 -13.60 19.68 -17.37
CA LYS A 57 -12.60 18.63 -17.54
C LYS A 57 -11.27 19.11 -17.00
N SER A 58 -10.53 18.21 -16.37
CA SER A 58 -9.24 18.48 -15.75
C SER A 58 -8.18 17.58 -16.37
N ALA A 59 -6.93 18.05 -16.37
CA ALA A 59 -5.77 17.26 -16.79
C ALA A 59 -4.76 17.17 -15.65
N TRP A 60 -4.12 16.02 -15.54
CA TRP A 60 -3.01 15.75 -14.63
C TRP A 60 -1.70 15.72 -15.42
N CYS A 61 -0.69 16.43 -14.92
CA CYS A 61 0.63 16.47 -15.53
C CYS A 61 1.66 15.90 -14.55
N THR A 62 2.37 14.86 -14.98
CA THR A 62 3.48 14.26 -14.21
C THR A 62 4.79 14.57 -14.91
N ILE A 63 5.79 15.02 -14.15
CA ILE A 63 7.13 15.30 -14.69
C ILE A 63 8.16 14.64 -13.77
N GLU A 64 8.69 13.51 -14.20
CA GLU A 64 9.72 12.80 -13.45
C GLU A 64 11.07 13.49 -13.66
N ILE A 65 11.62 14.09 -12.62
CA ILE A 65 12.86 14.87 -12.71
C ILE A 65 14.06 13.90 -12.78
N PRO A 66 14.82 13.84 -13.89
CA PRO A 66 15.92 12.89 -14.02
C PRO A 66 17.04 13.16 -13.00
N GLN A 67 17.58 12.11 -12.38
CA GLN A 67 18.62 12.21 -11.32
C GLN A 67 19.91 12.93 -11.76
N ASN A 68 20.16 13.03 -13.07
CA ASN A 68 21.35 13.66 -13.65
C ASN A 68 21.07 15.04 -14.27
N ILE A 69 19.86 15.59 -14.08
CA ILE A 69 19.55 16.92 -14.58
C ILE A 69 20.31 17.98 -13.79
N LYS A 70 20.71 19.06 -14.47
CA LYS A 70 21.35 20.21 -13.81
C LYS A 70 20.31 21.02 -13.05
N ALA A 71 20.70 21.56 -11.89
CA ALA A 71 19.91 22.58 -11.21
C ALA A 71 19.72 23.81 -12.10
N GLY A 72 18.57 24.46 -11.99
CA GLY A 72 18.23 25.62 -12.79
C GLY A 72 16.72 25.78 -13.01
N SER A 73 16.36 26.80 -13.79
CA SER A 73 14.99 27.08 -14.17
C SER A 73 14.72 26.63 -15.61
N TYR A 74 13.68 25.83 -15.77
CA TYR A 74 13.26 25.25 -17.04
C TYR A 74 11.88 25.79 -17.39
N LYS A 75 11.79 26.53 -18.50
CA LYS A 75 10.51 27.02 -19.03
C LYS A 75 9.91 25.95 -19.92
N LEU A 76 8.65 25.61 -19.67
CA LEU A 76 7.88 24.60 -20.38
C LEU A 76 6.52 25.19 -20.76
N ASN A 77 5.88 24.58 -21.75
CA ASN A 77 4.54 24.94 -22.19
C ASN A 77 3.68 23.68 -22.13
N LEU A 78 2.53 23.76 -21.47
CA LEU A 78 1.47 22.77 -21.61
C LEU A 78 0.58 23.20 -22.77
N LEU A 79 0.41 22.31 -23.76
CA LEU A 79 -0.30 22.59 -24.99
C LEU A 79 -1.63 21.84 -24.99
N LEU A 80 -2.74 22.56 -25.11
CA LEU A 80 -4.04 21.96 -25.39
C LEU A 80 -4.26 21.96 -26.90
N GLN A 81 -4.54 20.78 -27.45
CA GLN A 81 -4.79 20.60 -28.88
C GLN A 81 -6.22 20.13 -29.14
N GLN A 82 -6.81 20.63 -30.22
CA GLN A 82 -8.09 20.20 -30.76
C GLN A 82 -7.94 20.04 -32.28
N ASP A 83 -8.31 18.88 -32.81
CA ASP A 83 -8.22 18.55 -34.24
C ASP A 83 -6.84 18.87 -34.86
N GLY A 84 -5.77 18.55 -34.12
CA GLY A 84 -4.37 18.79 -34.52
C GLY A 84 -3.92 20.25 -34.44
N LYS A 85 -4.75 21.17 -33.93
CA LYS A 85 -4.42 22.59 -33.75
C LYS A 85 -4.23 22.92 -32.28
N ILE A 86 -3.20 23.72 -31.96
CA ILE A 86 -3.02 24.26 -30.61
C ILE A 86 -4.11 25.31 -30.37
N VAL A 87 -4.97 25.07 -29.39
CA VAL A 87 -6.06 25.98 -28.99
C VAL A 87 -5.74 26.73 -27.69
N SER A 88 -4.81 26.23 -26.89
CA SER A 88 -4.29 26.94 -25.72
C SER A 88 -2.83 26.57 -25.44
N THR A 89 -2.08 27.52 -24.90
CA THR A 89 -0.70 27.34 -24.46
C THR A 89 -0.56 27.92 -23.06
N ILE A 90 -0.24 27.08 -22.09
CA ILE A 90 -0.06 27.46 -20.70
C ILE A 90 1.44 27.40 -20.38
N PRO A 91 2.13 28.55 -20.29
CA PRO A 91 3.54 28.58 -19.95
C PRO A 91 3.73 28.36 -18.44
N PHE A 92 4.72 27.56 -18.06
CA PHE A 92 5.10 27.35 -16.67
C PHE A 92 6.61 27.17 -16.53
N THR A 93 7.12 27.30 -15.30
CA THR A 93 8.55 27.15 -15.00
C THR A 93 8.77 26.15 -13.88
N ILE A 94 9.65 25.19 -14.12
CA ILE A 94 10.15 24.26 -13.11
C ILE A 94 11.51 24.77 -12.61
N LYS A 95 11.64 24.98 -11.31
CA LYS A 95 12.92 25.24 -10.66
C LYS A 95 13.46 23.95 -10.06
N VAL A 96 14.49 23.38 -10.70
CA VAL A 96 15.21 22.23 -10.16
C VAL A 96 16.28 22.72 -9.19
N LEU A 97 16.18 22.31 -7.92
CA LEU A 97 17.16 22.61 -6.89
C LEU A 97 18.42 21.75 -7.08
N ASN A 98 19.57 22.21 -6.57
CA ASN A 98 20.80 21.42 -6.57
C ASN A 98 20.81 20.36 -5.46
N ARG A 99 19.79 19.50 -5.47
CA ARG A 99 19.55 18.41 -4.52
C ARG A 99 19.01 17.22 -5.29
N LYS A 100 19.33 16.01 -4.82
CA LYS A 100 18.78 14.76 -5.35
C LYS A 100 17.77 14.21 -4.36
N LEU A 101 16.74 13.56 -4.89
CA LEU A 101 15.75 12.85 -4.11
C LEU A 101 15.81 11.37 -4.48
N THR A 102 16.27 10.55 -3.54
CA THR A 102 16.14 9.10 -3.57
C THR A 102 15.25 8.75 -2.39
N LEU A 103 14.17 8.01 -2.62
CA LEU A 103 13.23 7.64 -1.55
C LEU A 103 13.98 6.94 -0.41
N SER A 104 13.52 7.19 0.81
CA SER A 104 14.14 6.63 2.00
C SER A 104 13.72 5.18 2.21
N ASP A 105 14.69 4.31 2.45
CA ASP A 105 14.45 2.93 2.88
C ASP A 105 13.93 2.85 4.33
N ASN A 106 13.94 3.97 5.08
CA ASN A 106 13.45 4.01 6.47
C ASN A 106 11.94 4.21 6.57
N PHE A 107 11.28 4.63 5.49
CA PHE A 107 9.83 4.82 5.47
C PHE A 107 9.15 3.63 4.80
N HIS A 108 8.46 2.82 5.60
CA HIS A 108 7.81 1.59 5.16
C HIS A 108 6.41 1.89 4.61
N LEU A 109 6.30 2.00 3.29
CA LEU A 109 5.00 2.00 2.60
C LEU A 109 4.50 0.56 2.42
N ASN A 110 3.26 0.29 2.80
CA ASN A 110 2.67 -1.04 2.66
C ASN A 110 1.22 -1.00 2.15
N PHE A 111 1.03 -1.21 0.85
CA PHE A 111 -0.26 -1.52 0.24
C PHE A 111 -0.34 -3.03 -0.05
N TRP A 112 -1.32 -3.74 0.51
CA TRP A 112 -1.39 -5.18 0.25
C TRP A 112 -1.83 -5.45 -1.19
N GLN A 113 -1.08 -6.35 -1.85
CA GLN A 113 -1.34 -6.70 -3.25
C GLN A 113 -2.27 -7.90 -3.35
N GLN A 114 -3.14 -7.87 -4.35
CA GLN A 114 -4.06 -8.95 -4.66
C GLN A 114 -4.04 -9.18 -6.17
N PRO A 115 -3.38 -10.26 -6.64
CA PRO A 115 -3.20 -10.44 -8.08
C PRO A 115 -4.49 -10.91 -8.78
N TYR A 116 -5.44 -11.53 -8.08
CA TYR A 116 -6.55 -12.25 -8.72
C TYR A 116 -7.58 -11.35 -9.41
N ALA A 117 -7.77 -10.10 -8.96
CA ALA A 117 -8.62 -9.12 -9.63
C ALA A 117 -8.15 -8.86 -11.08
N VAL A 118 -6.84 -8.89 -11.32
CA VAL A 118 -6.26 -8.71 -12.65
C VAL A 118 -6.58 -9.91 -13.54
N SER A 119 -6.33 -11.13 -13.07
CA SER A 119 -6.67 -12.33 -13.86
C SER A 119 -8.14 -12.37 -14.25
N ARG A 120 -9.05 -12.02 -13.33
CA ARG A 120 -10.49 -12.00 -13.58
C ARG A 120 -10.90 -10.88 -14.53
N TYR A 121 -10.41 -9.65 -14.34
CA TYR A 121 -10.76 -8.51 -15.20
C TYR A 121 -10.33 -8.71 -16.66
N TYR A 122 -9.13 -9.26 -16.88
CA TYR A 122 -8.57 -9.46 -18.22
C TYR A 122 -8.84 -10.85 -18.82
N GLY A 123 -9.50 -11.75 -18.09
CA GLY A 123 -9.83 -13.09 -18.56
C GLY A 123 -8.61 -13.97 -18.85
N VAL A 124 -7.55 -13.84 -18.05
CA VAL A 124 -6.31 -14.63 -18.19
C VAL A 124 -6.14 -15.58 -17.02
N ALA A 125 -5.48 -16.72 -17.25
CA ALA A 125 -5.23 -17.69 -16.18
C ALA A 125 -4.33 -17.09 -15.07
N PRO A 126 -4.67 -17.26 -13.77
CA PRO A 126 -3.79 -16.92 -12.67
C PRO A 126 -2.39 -17.50 -12.86
N TRP A 127 -1.38 -16.77 -12.41
CA TRP A 127 0.05 -17.13 -12.53
C TRP A 127 0.62 -17.33 -13.94
N SER A 128 -0.18 -17.28 -15.00
CA SER A 128 0.32 -17.35 -16.39
C SER A 128 1.27 -16.19 -16.71
N GLN A 129 2.07 -16.32 -17.76
CA GLN A 129 2.94 -15.23 -18.19
C GLN A 129 2.15 -13.98 -18.58
N ALA A 130 1.02 -14.15 -19.28
CA ALA A 130 0.12 -13.05 -19.62
C ALA A 130 -0.39 -12.30 -18.37
N HIS A 131 -0.74 -13.03 -17.32
CA HIS A 131 -1.15 -12.43 -16.06
C HIS A 131 -0.04 -11.60 -15.41
N LEU A 132 1.19 -12.14 -15.35
CA LEU A 132 2.34 -11.42 -14.80
C LEU A 132 2.74 -10.21 -15.65
N ASP A 133 2.63 -10.30 -16.97
CA ASP A 133 2.93 -9.20 -17.88
C ASP A 133 1.97 -8.03 -17.69
N ILE A 134 0.67 -8.30 -17.44
CA ILE A 134 -0.32 -7.28 -17.10
C ILE A 134 -0.04 -6.69 -15.72
N LEU A 135 0.29 -7.54 -14.72
CA LEU A 135 0.59 -7.10 -13.35
C LEU A 135 1.86 -6.24 -13.25
N ARG A 136 2.86 -6.48 -14.11
CA ARG A 136 4.20 -5.90 -14.02
C ARG A 136 4.17 -4.38 -13.90
N PRO A 137 3.52 -3.64 -14.81
CA PRO A 137 3.51 -2.19 -14.72
C PRO A 137 2.79 -1.70 -13.44
N TYR A 138 1.80 -2.42 -12.89
CA TYR A 138 1.18 -2.07 -11.60
C TYR A 138 2.13 -2.23 -10.42
N MET A 139 2.90 -3.31 -10.38
CA MET A 139 3.88 -3.54 -9.32
C MET A 139 5.05 -2.55 -9.41
N GLN A 140 5.48 -2.20 -10.63
CA GLN A 140 6.50 -1.17 -10.83
C GLN A 140 6.01 0.22 -10.41
N LEU A 141 4.73 0.53 -10.66
CA LEU A 141 4.09 1.75 -10.17
C LEU A 141 4.08 1.80 -8.63
N LEU A 142 3.78 0.67 -7.98
CA LEU A 142 3.83 0.56 -6.53
C LEU A 142 5.25 0.68 -5.97
N ALA A 143 6.23 -0.01 -6.58
CA ALA A 143 7.64 0.07 -6.22
C ALA A 143 8.19 1.50 -6.35
N ARG A 144 7.78 2.24 -7.39
CA ARG A 144 8.13 3.66 -7.60
C ARG A 144 7.73 4.53 -6.41
N ALA A 145 6.69 4.17 -5.66
CA ALA A 145 6.22 4.91 -4.49
C ALA A 145 7.01 4.60 -3.20
N GLY A 146 8.02 3.72 -3.24
CA GLY A 146 8.80 3.31 -2.08
C GLY A 146 8.26 2.08 -1.36
N GLN A 147 7.36 1.33 -2.00
CA GLN A 147 6.94 0.02 -1.50
C GLN A 147 8.02 -1.03 -1.75
N HIS A 148 8.38 -1.76 -0.70
CA HIS A 148 9.24 -2.93 -0.81
C HIS A 148 8.59 -4.23 -0.33
N ASN A 149 7.45 -4.15 0.37
CA ASN A 149 6.81 -5.32 0.96
C ASN A 149 5.90 -6.07 -0.03
N ALA A 150 6.07 -7.39 -0.06
CA ALA A 150 5.26 -8.34 -0.82
C ALA A 150 4.14 -8.91 0.06
N SER A 151 2.94 -9.08 -0.50
CA SER A 151 1.82 -9.80 0.12
C SER A 151 1.72 -11.20 -0.47
N ALA A 152 1.64 -12.23 0.38
CA ALA A 152 1.46 -13.62 -0.03
C ALA A 152 0.37 -14.31 0.79
N ILE A 153 -0.43 -15.15 0.13
CA ILE A 153 -1.56 -15.84 0.76
C ILE A 153 -1.20 -17.31 0.98
N LEU A 154 -1.22 -17.75 2.22
CA LEU A 154 -0.84 -19.10 2.65
C LEU A 154 -2.01 -20.08 2.53
N PHE A 155 -3.23 -19.64 2.83
CA PHE A 155 -4.45 -20.44 2.78
C PHE A 155 -5.59 -19.68 2.11
N TYR A 156 -6.52 -20.42 1.52
CA TYR A 156 -7.66 -19.86 0.80
C TYR A 156 -8.47 -18.92 1.69
N GLU A 157 -8.75 -17.74 1.14
CA GLU A 157 -9.66 -16.71 1.62
C GLU A 157 -9.48 -16.28 3.10
N PRO A 158 -8.47 -15.47 3.43
CA PRO A 158 -8.28 -15.05 4.81
C PRO A 158 -9.20 -13.90 5.26
N TRP A 159 -9.90 -13.21 4.34
CA TRP A 159 -10.70 -12.00 4.64
C TRP A 159 -12.20 -12.11 4.32
N GLY A 160 -12.71 -13.33 4.07
CA GLY A 160 -14.14 -13.55 3.87
C GLY A 160 -14.71 -12.79 2.66
N VAL A 161 -15.65 -11.88 2.89
CA VAL A 161 -16.39 -11.17 1.81
C VAL A 161 -15.92 -9.73 1.60
N GLN A 162 -14.77 -9.38 2.17
CA GLN A 162 -14.22 -8.02 2.19
C GLN A 162 -13.80 -7.52 0.80
N SER A 163 -13.46 -8.42 -0.12
CA SER A 163 -13.11 -8.14 -1.52
C SER A 163 -14.13 -8.73 -2.49
N ASN A 164 -14.09 -8.25 -3.74
CA ASN A 164 -14.91 -8.80 -4.82
C ASN A 164 -14.42 -10.19 -5.22
N ASP A 165 -13.12 -10.30 -5.51
CA ASP A 165 -12.45 -11.54 -5.81
C ASP A 165 -11.92 -12.20 -4.54
N LYS A 166 -12.02 -13.53 -4.50
CA LYS A 166 -11.46 -14.34 -3.44
C LYS A 166 -9.94 -14.44 -3.56
N PHE A 167 -9.28 -14.72 -2.45
CA PHE A 167 -7.84 -14.96 -2.41
C PHE A 167 -7.56 -16.46 -2.44
N ASP A 168 -7.00 -16.94 -3.54
CA ASP A 168 -6.51 -18.31 -3.60
C ASP A 168 -5.22 -18.47 -2.77
N ALA A 169 -4.99 -19.70 -2.28
CA ALA A 169 -3.73 -20.04 -1.65
C ALA A 169 -2.60 -20.02 -2.69
N MET A 170 -1.46 -19.43 -2.34
CA MET A 170 -0.24 -19.47 -3.16
C MET A 170 0.61 -20.71 -2.86
N ILE A 171 0.22 -21.49 -1.85
CA ILE A 171 0.86 -22.73 -1.43
C ILE A 171 -0.21 -23.80 -1.36
N GLU A 172 -0.12 -24.80 -2.23
CA GLU A 172 -1.06 -25.93 -2.20
C GLU A 172 -0.72 -26.82 -1.02
N THR A 173 -1.65 -26.96 -0.07
CA THR A 173 -1.49 -27.82 1.10
C THR A 173 -2.27 -29.11 0.89
N THR A 174 -1.56 -30.23 0.82
CA THR A 174 -2.15 -31.55 0.60
C THR A 174 -1.95 -32.44 1.82
N ARG A 175 -3.05 -33.04 2.30
CA ARG A 175 -3.00 -34.14 3.26
C ARG A 175 -2.89 -35.45 2.49
N LYS A 176 -1.76 -36.14 2.66
CA LYS A 176 -1.44 -37.41 2.00
C LYS A 176 -2.26 -38.55 2.58
N ALA A 177 -2.44 -39.62 1.79
CA ALA A 177 -3.23 -40.79 2.22
C ALA A 177 -2.66 -41.51 3.46
N ASP A 178 -1.38 -41.34 3.75
CA ASP A 178 -0.71 -41.88 4.95
C ASP A 178 -0.84 -40.98 6.19
N GLY A 179 -1.53 -39.83 6.06
CA GLY A 179 -1.76 -38.87 7.13
C GLY A 179 -0.71 -37.77 7.25
N THR A 180 0.36 -37.80 6.45
CA THR A 180 1.37 -36.72 6.40
C THR A 180 0.91 -35.53 5.55
N TRP A 181 1.65 -34.42 5.59
CA TRP A 181 1.38 -33.23 4.79
C TRP A 181 2.45 -33.03 3.71
N SER A 182 2.04 -32.52 2.55
CA SER A 182 2.96 -32.02 1.52
C SER A 182 2.53 -30.63 1.06
N TYR A 183 3.49 -29.83 0.60
CA TYR A 183 3.30 -28.43 0.25
C TYR A 183 3.92 -28.15 -1.13
N ASP A 184 3.17 -27.52 -2.03
CA ASP A 184 3.68 -27.02 -3.32
C ASP A 184 3.79 -25.49 -3.29
N TYR A 185 5.02 -24.99 -3.35
CA TYR A 185 5.35 -23.56 -3.30
C TYR A 185 5.43 -22.91 -4.69
N THR A 186 5.05 -23.59 -5.77
CA THR A 186 5.27 -23.11 -7.16
C THR A 186 4.65 -21.74 -7.43
N ALA A 187 3.39 -21.52 -7.02
CA ALA A 187 2.73 -20.24 -7.22
C ALA A 187 3.34 -19.13 -6.34
N PHE A 188 3.62 -19.44 -5.07
CA PHE A 188 4.34 -18.56 -4.15
C PHE A 188 5.70 -18.13 -4.70
N ASP A 189 6.55 -19.07 -5.11
CA ASP A 189 7.88 -18.79 -5.65
C ASP A 189 7.83 -17.91 -6.89
N ARG A 190 6.88 -18.21 -7.78
CA ARG A 190 6.67 -17.45 -9.01
C ARG A 190 6.22 -16.02 -8.72
N TRP A 191 5.32 -15.84 -7.75
CA TRP A 191 4.84 -14.54 -7.32
C TRP A 191 5.94 -13.69 -6.67
N ILE A 192 6.68 -14.25 -5.70
CA ILE A 192 7.75 -13.53 -5.00
C ILE A 192 8.89 -13.15 -5.96
N SER A 193 9.32 -14.08 -6.82
CA SER A 193 10.35 -13.78 -7.83
C SER A 193 9.90 -12.70 -8.82
N PHE A 194 8.61 -12.69 -9.15
CA PHE A 194 8.02 -11.67 -10.00
C PHE A 194 8.03 -10.28 -9.34
N LEU A 195 7.61 -10.19 -8.07
CA LEU A 195 7.65 -8.95 -7.30
C LEU A 195 9.09 -8.41 -7.15
N ASP A 196 10.06 -9.30 -6.88
CA ASP A 196 11.48 -8.95 -6.86
C ASP A 196 11.91 -8.30 -8.18
N SER A 197 11.51 -8.89 -9.32
CA SER A 197 11.80 -8.35 -10.66
C SER A 197 11.14 -6.99 -10.94
N CYS A 198 10.15 -6.61 -10.15
CA CYS A 198 9.47 -5.31 -10.23
C CYS A 198 10.03 -4.28 -9.24
N GLY A 199 10.98 -4.66 -8.38
CA GLY A 199 11.57 -3.78 -7.36
C GLY A 199 10.91 -3.87 -5.97
N ILE A 200 9.97 -4.81 -5.77
CA ILE A 200 9.34 -5.09 -4.47
C ILE A 200 10.06 -6.29 -3.87
N ASN A 201 11.19 -6.04 -3.22
CA ASN A 201 12.14 -7.07 -2.77
C ASN A 201 12.49 -7.02 -1.27
N GLY A 202 11.68 -6.31 -0.48
CA GLY A 202 11.75 -6.22 0.98
C GLY A 202 11.04 -7.38 1.68
N ASP A 203 10.32 -7.10 2.76
CA ASP A 203 9.64 -8.15 3.54
C ASP A 203 8.51 -8.83 2.77
N ILE A 204 8.29 -10.11 3.03
CA ILE A 204 7.21 -10.94 2.49
C ILE A 204 6.19 -11.16 3.60
N ASN A 205 5.12 -10.37 3.62
CA ASN A 205 4.00 -10.54 4.52
C ASN A 205 3.13 -11.72 4.08
N CYS A 206 3.12 -12.77 4.90
CA CYS A 206 2.48 -14.05 4.62
C CYS A 206 1.18 -14.21 5.43
N PHE A 207 0.03 -14.07 4.79
CA PHE A 207 -1.30 -14.06 5.39
C PHE A 207 -2.03 -15.40 5.21
N SER A 208 -2.74 -15.96 6.17
CA SER A 208 -2.72 -15.62 7.60
C SER A 208 -2.91 -16.89 8.41
N MET A 209 -2.30 -16.92 9.59
CA MET A 209 -2.55 -17.94 10.61
C MET A 209 -3.92 -17.78 11.28
N VAL A 210 -4.51 -16.60 11.21
CA VAL A 210 -5.74 -16.24 11.93
C VAL A 210 -6.78 -15.58 11.01
N PRO A 211 -7.24 -16.28 9.97
CA PRO A 211 -8.21 -15.77 8.99
C PRO A 211 -9.56 -15.40 9.64
N TRP A 212 -10.31 -14.48 9.03
CA TRP A 212 -11.59 -13.97 9.55
C TRP A 212 -12.56 -15.08 9.97
N ASP A 213 -12.73 -16.09 9.12
CA ASP A 213 -13.30 -17.39 9.50
C ASP A 213 -12.16 -18.37 9.74
N MET A 214 -12.11 -19.01 10.92
CA MET A 214 -11.05 -19.94 11.32
C MET A 214 -11.17 -21.30 10.62
N THR A 215 -11.17 -21.25 9.28
CA THR A 215 -11.36 -22.36 8.37
C THR A 215 -10.18 -22.43 7.42
N PHE A 216 -9.53 -23.58 7.34
CA PHE A 216 -8.37 -23.82 6.49
C PHE A 216 -8.70 -24.87 5.42
N THR A 217 -8.61 -24.48 4.16
CA THR A 217 -8.84 -25.38 3.02
C THR A 217 -7.56 -26.14 2.68
N TYR A 218 -7.68 -27.44 2.46
CA TYR A 218 -6.58 -28.31 2.00
C TYR A 218 -7.09 -29.39 1.05
N TYR A 219 -6.23 -29.90 0.18
CA TYR A 219 -6.55 -31.04 -0.67
C TYR A 219 -6.35 -32.35 0.09
N ASP A 220 -7.36 -33.21 0.15
CA ASP A 220 -7.29 -34.52 0.80
C ASP A 220 -7.08 -35.61 -0.25
N GLU A 221 -5.90 -36.23 -0.27
CA GLU A 221 -5.53 -37.24 -1.26
C GLU A 221 -6.38 -38.51 -1.12
N ALA A 222 -6.82 -38.85 0.10
CA ALA A 222 -7.65 -40.01 0.36
C ALA A 222 -9.05 -39.88 -0.27
N SER A 223 -9.71 -38.70 -0.15
CA SER A 223 -11.00 -38.44 -0.80
C SER A 223 -10.92 -37.83 -2.19
N LYS A 224 -9.71 -37.43 -2.64
CA LYS A 224 -9.46 -36.73 -3.91
C LYS A 224 -10.28 -35.44 -4.07
N SER A 225 -10.46 -34.71 -2.98
CA SER A 225 -11.28 -33.50 -2.95
C SER A 225 -10.72 -32.49 -1.95
N TYR A 226 -11.06 -31.22 -2.12
CA TYR A 226 -10.80 -30.23 -1.08
C TYR A 226 -11.66 -30.50 0.16
N LYS A 227 -11.07 -30.25 1.33
CA LYS A 227 -11.72 -30.27 2.64
C LYS A 227 -11.40 -29.01 3.40
N GLU A 228 -12.28 -28.69 4.35
CA GLU A 228 -12.15 -27.56 5.24
C GLU A 228 -11.90 -28.05 6.66
N LEU A 229 -10.87 -27.52 7.32
CA LEU A 229 -10.64 -27.67 8.75
C LEU A 229 -11.12 -26.40 9.45
N LYS A 230 -12.26 -26.50 10.13
CA LYS A 230 -12.74 -25.46 11.04
C LYS A 230 -12.18 -25.69 12.44
N THR A 231 -11.53 -24.69 13.03
CA THR A 231 -10.76 -24.83 14.27
C THR A 231 -10.69 -23.53 15.08
N THR A 232 -9.95 -23.53 16.20
CA THR A 232 -9.61 -22.38 17.04
C THR A 232 -8.11 -22.38 17.30
N THR A 233 -7.52 -21.22 17.60
CA THR A 233 -6.06 -21.08 17.74
C THR A 233 -5.44 -21.90 18.89
N ASN A 234 -6.25 -22.28 19.87
CA ASN A 234 -5.84 -23.09 21.02
C ASN A 234 -6.12 -24.60 20.87
N SER A 235 -6.64 -25.03 19.72
CA SER A 235 -6.98 -26.43 19.47
C SER A 235 -5.77 -27.26 19.02
N LYS A 236 -5.83 -28.57 19.24
CA LYS A 236 -4.79 -29.50 18.76
C LYS A 236 -4.77 -29.57 17.23
N GLU A 237 -5.94 -29.52 16.60
CA GLU A 237 -6.08 -29.54 15.15
C GLU A 237 -5.40 -28.34 14.49
N TYR A 238 -5.45 -27.17 15.13
CA TYR A 238 -4.75 -25.97 14.66
C TYR A 238 -3.23 -26.14 14.72
N SER A 239 -2.68 -26.64 15.83
CA SER A 239 -1.24 -26.88 15.95
C SER A 239 -0.76 -28.02 15.04
N ASP A 240 -1.55 -29.08 14.87
CA ASP A 240 -1.29 -30.20 13.95
C ASP A 240 -1.26 -29.77 12.48
N LEU A 241 -1.97 -28.70 12.11
CA LEU A 241 -1.88 -28.09 10.78
C LEU A 241 -0.65 -27.17 10.67
N TRP A 242 -0.50 -26.23 11.60
CA TRP A 242 0.43 -25.12 11.44
C TRP A 242 1.89 -25.46 11.75
N ILE A 243 2.16 -26.32 12.74
CA ILE A 243 3.54 -26.69 13.08
C ILE A 243 4.27 -27.37 11.92
N PRO A 244 3.74 -28.43 11.27
CA PRO A 244 4.42 -29.03 10.13
C PRO A 244 4.50 -28.07 8.94
N PHE A 245 3.46 -27.26 8.70
CA PHE A 245 3.45 -26.26 7.64
C PHE A 245 4.59 -25.25 7.80
N LEU A 246 4.71 -24.64 8.99
CA LEU A 246 5.71 -23.60 9.25
C LEU A 246 7.12 -24.18 9.28
N ARG A 247 7.32 -25.43 9.71
CA ARG A 247 8.62 -26.11 9.60
C ARG A 247 9.04 -26.29 8.16
N SER A 248 8.14 -26.80 7.32
CA SER A 248 8.39 -26.96 5.88
C SER A 248 8.63 -25.62 5.21
N PHE A 249 7.76 -24.64 5.47
CA PHE A 249 7.86 -23.30 4.90
C PHE A 249 9.17 -22.62 5.31
N ALA A 250 9.54 -22.67 6.59
CA ALA A 250 10.82 -22.12 7.05
C ALA A 250 12.03 -22.78 6.36
N ALA A 251 11.99 -24.10 6.13
CA ALA A 251 13.04 -24.80 5.40
C ALA A 251 13.12 -24.33 3.93
N HIS A 252 11.98 -24.27 3.25
CA HIS A 252 11.87 -23.77 1.87
C HIS A 252 12.38 -22.32 1.76
N GLN A 253 11.92 -21.42 2.64
CA GLN A 253 12.37 -20.04 2.66
C GLN A 253 13.88 -19.92 2.92
N LYS A 254 14.50 -20.81 3.71
CA LYS A 254 15.96 -20.84 3.90
C LYS A 254 16.69 -21.31 2.63
N GLU A 255 16.17 -22.33 1.95
CA GLU A 255 16.71 -22.81 0.67
C GLU A 255 16.68 -21.70 -0.40
N LYS A 256 15.60 -20.93 -0.45
CA LYS A 256 15.46 -19.77 -1.36
C LYS A 256 16.27 -18.54 -0.94
N GLY A 257 16.82 -18.50 0.27
CA GLY A 257 17.46 -17.33 0.85
C GLY A 257 16.49 -16.19 1.23
N TRP A 258 15.21 -16.52 1.44
CA TRP A 258 14.13 -15.58 1.77
C TRP A 258 13.71 -15.58 3.25
N PHE A 259 14.26 -16.46 4.07
CA PHE A 259 13.84 -16.61 5.47
C PHE A 259 13.92 -15.29 6.26
N ASP A 260 15.01 -14.53 6.11
CA ASP A 260 15.23 -13.27 6.86
C ASP A 260 14.23 -12.17 6.49
N ARG A 261 13.61 -12.25 5.31
CA ARG A 261 12.56 -11.32 4.87
C ARG A 261 11.16 -11.93 4.97
N THR A 262 11.01 -13.16 5.47
CA THR A 262 9.70 -13.79 5.63
C THR A 262 9.05 -13.33 6.93
N VAL A 263 7.82 -12.80 6.83
CA VAL A 263 7.08 -12.24 7.97
C VAL A 263 5.68 -12.85 7.99
N ILE A 264 5.36 -13.65 9.00
CA ILE A 264 4.00 -14.18 9.17
C ILE A 264 3.07 -13.06 9.63
N ALA A 265 2.06 -12.76 8.82
CA ALA A 265 1.22 -11.59 8.99
C ALA A 265 -0.13 -11.94 9.60
N MET A 266 -0.54 -11.13 10.59
CA MET A 266 -1.84 -11.19 11.24
C MET A 266 -2.62 -9.90 11.00
N ASP A 267 -3.95 -10.02 11.01
CA ASP A 267 -4.88 -8.92 10.75
C ASP A 267 -6.01 -8.91 11.81
N GLU A 268 -6.03 -7.89 12.66
CA GLU A 268 -7.07 -7.56 13.64
C GLU A 268 -7.79 -8.73 14.33
N ARG A 269 -7.11 -9.50 15.20
CA ARG A 269 -7.75 -10.55 16.01
C ARG A 269 -7.73 -10.27 17.50
N ALA A 270 -8.47 -11.10 18.25
CA ALA A 270 -8.41 -11.08 19.71
C ALA A 270 -6.98 -11.40 20.19
N LEU A 271 -6.59 -10.81 21.32
CA LEU A 271 -5.22 -10.87 21.83
C LEU A 271 -4.76 -12.31 22.10
N ASP A 272 -5.64 -13.15 22.63
CA ASP A 272 -5.38 -14.58 22.88
C ASP A 272 -5.05 -15.31 21.58
N ALA A 273 -5.85 -15.14 20.53
CA ALA A 273 -5.61 -15.74 19.22
C ALA A 273 -4.27 -15.31 18.62
N MET A 274 -3.88 -14.04 18.79
CA MET A 274 -2.58 -13.54 18.32
C MET A 274 -1.42 -14.11 19.13
N GLN A 275 -1.59 -14.31 20.44
CA GLN A 275 -0.57 -14.91 21.30
C GLN A 275 -0.38 -16.40 21.00
N ASP A 276 -1.47 -17.14 20.79
CA ASP A 276 -1.45 -18.54 20.38
C ASP A 276 -0.71 -18.71 19.05
N ALA A 277 -1.06 -17.89 18.04
CA ALA A 277 -0.40 -17.91 16.74
C ALA A 277 1.09 -17.58 16.84
N TYR A 278 1.46 -16.60 17.67
CA TYR A 278 2.87 -16.28 17.94
C TYR A 278 3.61 -17.45 18.56
N GLN A 279 3.03 -18.12 19.56
CA GLN A 279 3.65 -19.27 20.22
C GLN A 279 3.89 -20.41 19.22
N ILE A 280 2.88 -20.75 18.41
CA ILE A 280 3.01 -21.80 17.39
C ILE A 280 4.06 -21.44 16.34
N ALA A 281 4.10 -20.18 15.90
CA ALA A 281 5.10 -19.73 14.94
C ALA A 281 6.53 -19.86 15.49
N GLN A 282 6.75 -19.45 16.75
CA GLN A 282 8.06 -19.56 17.39
C GLN A 282 8.43 -21.01 17.75
N GLU A 283 7.47 -21.88 18.06
CA GLU A 283 7.72 -23.31 18.27
C GLU A 283 8.14 -24.00 16.96
N ALA A 284 7.43 -23.72 15.87
CA ALA A 284 7.65 -24.37 14.59
C ALA A 284 8.90 -23.85 13.88
N ALA A 285 9.14 -22.54 13.92
CA ALA A 285 10.24 -21.88 13.26
C ALA A 285 10.81 -20.75 14.14
N PRO A 286 11.62 -21.07 15.17
CA PRO A 286 12.19 -20.08 16.06
C PRO A 286 12.91 -18.95 15.31
N GLY A 287 12.56 -17.71 15.64
CA GLY A 287 13.11 -16.51 15.00
C GLY A 287 12.44 -16.08 13.71
N ILE A 288 11.41 -16.80 13.22
CA ILE A 288 10.57 -16.29 12.13
C ILE A 288 9.92 -14.97 12.58
N LYS A 289 9.99 -13.96 11.72
CA LYS A 289 9.40 -12.64 12.00
C LYS A 289 7.87 -12.72 11.90
N MET A 290 7.20 -11.84 12.63
CA MET A 290 5.75 -11.68 12.54
C MET A 290 5.35 -10.22 12.40
N SER A 291 4.25 -9.97 11.71
CA SER A 291 3.61 -8.66 11.60
C SER A 291 2.17 -8.67 12.09
N LEU A 292 1.70 -7.49 12.49
CA LEU A 292 0.32 -7.25 12.88
C LEU A 292 -0.15 -5.91 12.33
N ALA A 293 -1.27 -5.90 11.64
CA ALA A 293 -2.11 -4.71 11.47
C ALA A 293 -3.31 -4.81 12.41
N GLY A 294 -3.47 -3.86 13.32
CA GLY A 294 -4.63 -3.84 14.21
C GLY A 294 -4.50 -2.93 15.42
N ASN A 295 -5.13 -3.32 16.52
CA ASN A 295 -5.08 -2.55 17.76
C ASN A 295 -3.72 -2.68 18.47
N TYR A 296 -3.37 -1.63 19.23
CA TYR A 296 -2.23 -1.62 20.13
C TYR A 296 -2.49 -2.53 21.33
N HIS A 297 -1.54 -3.45 21.56
CA HIS A 297 -1.48 -4.35 22.71
C HIS A 297 -0.07 -4.31 23.30
N LYS A 298 0.03 -3.94 24.58
CA LYS A 298 1.31 -3.80 25.28
C LYS A 298 2.10 -5.13 25.28
N GLU A 299 1.37 -6.24 25.33
CA GLU A 299 1.85 -7.61 25.36
C GLU A 299 2.52 -8.04 24.04
N LEU A 300 2.30 -7.32 22.94
CA LEU A 300 2.84 -7.66 21.62
C LEU A 300 3.99 -6.73 21.18
N VAL A 301 4.21 -5.62 21.89
CA VAL A 301 5.22 -4.60 21.55
C VAL A 301 6.61 -5.19 21.35
N ASP A 302 6.98 -6.18 22.16
CA ASP A 302 8.31 -6.80 22.17
C ASP A 302 8.38 -8.15 21.44
N LYS A 303 7.29 -8.53 20.74
CA LYS A 303 7.14 -9.79 19.98
C LYS A 303 7.00 -9.57 18.47
N ILE A 304 6.32 -8.50 18.06
CA ILE A 304 5.95 -8.26 16.66
C ILE A 304 7.00 -7.39 15.97
N TYR A 305 7.63 -7.93 14.92
CA TYR A 305 8.68 -7.26 14.15
C TYR A 305 8.13 -6.04 13.39
N ASP A 306 7.02 -6.19 12.68
CA ASP A 306 6.30 -5.09 12.01
C ASP A 306 4.92 -4.90 12.62
N TYR A 307 4.77 -3.83 13.40
CA TYR A 307 3.55 -3.56 14.15
C TYR A 307 2.91 -2.27 13.64
N CYS A 308 1.85 -2.45 12.86
CA CYS A 308 1.00 -1.42 12.32
C CYS A 308 -0.23 -1.22 13.21
N ILE A 309 -0.38 -0.04 13.82
CA ILE A 309 -1.52 0.23 14.71
C ILE A 309 -2.59 1.11 14.06
N ALA A 310 -3.84 0.86 14.43
CA ALA A 310 -5.01 1.58 13.93
C ALA A 310 -4.84 3.10 14.06
N TRP A 311 -5.30 3.84 13.06
CA TRP A 311 -5.31 5.30 13.10
C TRP A 311 -5.87 5.84 14.43
N LYS A 312 -5.30 6.94 14.93
CA LYS A 312 -5.56 7.55 16.26
C LYS A 312 -4.95 6.82 17.46
N GLN A 313 -4.53 5.56 17.33
CA GLN A 313 -3.78 4.89 18.39
C GLN A 313 -2.31 5.32 18.37
N GLN A 314 -1.62 5.15 19.50
CA GLN A 314 -0.23 5.54 19.67
C GLN A 314 0.51 4.46 20.46
N PHE A 315 1.76 4.23 20.09
CA PHE A 315 2.71 3.60 20.99
C PHE A 315 3.12 4.60 22.08
N THR A 316 3.49 4.11 23.26
CA THR A 316 4.19 4.95 24.25
C THR A 316 5.57 5.35 23.73
N GLN A 317 6.17 6.40 24.29
CA GLN A 317 7.53 6.81 23.88
C GLN A 317 8.55 5.72 24.21
N GLU A 318 8.38 5.03 25.33
CA GLU A 318 9.19 3.90 25.76
C GLU A 318 9.09 2.73 24.78
N ASP A 319 7.88 2.43 24.31
CA ASP A 319 7.65 1.36 23.34
C ASP A 319 8.27 1.69 21.98
N LEU A 320 8.09 2.92 21.48
CA LEU A 320 8.74 3.36 20.24
C LEU A 320 10.27 3.30 20.36
N ALA A 321 10.83 3.73 21.50
CA ALA A 321 12.27 3.67 21.75
C ALA A 321 12.78 2.23 21.77
N LEU A 322 12.04 1.31 22.42
CA LEU A 322 12.34 -0.12 22.44
C LEU A 322 12.31 -0.72 21.03
N ARG A 323 11.22 -0.48 20.28
CA ARG A 323 11.08 -1.01 18.92
C ARG A 323 12.17 -0.47 18.01
N LYS A 324 12.46 0.83 18.09
CA LYS A 324 13.54 1.47 17.34
C LYS A 324 14.92 0.91 17.67
N SER A 325 15.22 0.59 18.94
CA SER A 325 16.51 0.01 19.32
C SER A 325 16.71 -1.41 18.76
N LYS A 326 15.62 -2.13 18.50
CA LYS A 326 15.62 -3.41 17.77
C LYS A 326 15.63 -3.28 16.25
N GLY A 327 15.51 -2.07 15.71
CA GLY A 327 15.35 -1.85 14.27
C GLY A 327 13.99 -2.34 13.73
N TRP A 328 12.96 -2.37 14.58
CA TRP A 328 11.63 -2.87 14.24
C TRP A 328 10.73 -1.80 13.63
N ILE A 329 9.77 -2.26 12.83
CA ILE A 329 8.91 -1.42 12.01
C ILE A 329 7.66 -1.04 12.82
N SER A 330 7.38 0.25 12.96
CA SER A 330 6.25 0.78 13.73
C SER A 330 5.46 1.72 12.84
N THR A 331 4.30 1.29 12.36
CA THR A 331 3.53 1.99 11.34
C THR A 331 2.11 2.28 11.82
N SER A 332 1.35 3.03 11.02
CA SER A 332 -0.09 3.21 11.22
C SER A 332 -0.83 3.09 9.90
N TYR A 333 -2.12 2.74 9.95
CA TYR A 333 -2.98 2.59 8.78
C TYR A 333 -4.29 3.35 8.95
N THR A 334 -4.88 3.73 7.83
CA THR A 334 -6.29 4.13 7.75
C THR A 334 -7.10 3.07 7.01
N ALA A 335 -8.37 2.95 7.37
CA ALA A 335 -9.33 2.01 6.76
C ALA A 335 -10.74 2.63 6.77
N CYS A 336 -11.77 1.81 6.55
CA CYS A 336 -13.17 2.23 6.55
C CYS A 336 -13.68 3.00 7.80
N PRO A 337 -13.15 2.85 9.04
CA PRO A 337 -13.63 3.63 10.19
C PRO A 337 -13.21 5.10 10.16
N ASN A 338 -12.31 5.49 9.25
CA ASN A 338 -11.69 6.81 9.23
C ASN A 338 -12.33 7.67 8.14
N ALA A 339 -13.19 8.61 8.51
CA ALA A 339 -13.74 9.56 7.54
C ALA A 339 -12.64 10.46 6.94
N MET A 340 -11.78 11.01 7.81
CA MET A 340 -10.66 11.88 7.43
C MET A 340 -9.55 11.82 8.49
N PRO A 341 -8.26 11.81 8.08
CA PRO A 341 -7.78 11.65 6.71
C PRO A 341 -7.96 10.21 6.22
N ASN A 342 -8.30 10.04 4.95
CA ASN A 342 -8.40 8.72 4.31
C ASN A 342 -8.07 8.79 2.80
N VAL A 343 -8.11 7.65 2.10
CA VAL A 343 -7.87 7.55 0.64
C VAL A 343 -9.04 6.87 -0.10
N GLY A 344 -10.27 7.06 0.38
CA GLY A 344 -11.46 6.75 -0.42
C GLY A 344 -11.56 7.70 -1.64
N SER A 345 -12.29 7.29 -2.67
CA SER A 345 -12.52 8.16 -3.85
C SER A 345 -13.38 9.38 -3.53
N ASN A 346 -14.09 9.37 -2.40
CA ASN A 346 -14.84 10.52 -1.88
C ASN A 346 -14.02 11.41 -0.94
N ASN A 347 -12.75 11.07 -0.67
CA ASN A 347 -11.84 11.92 0.08
C ASN A 347 -11.15 12.94 -0.84
N GLU A 348 -10.76 14.08 -0.26
CA GLU A 348 -9.92 15.04 -0.95
C GLU A 348 -8.51 14.44 -1.10
N PRO A 349 -7.90 14.38 -2.30
CA PRO A 349 -6.61 13.72 -2.48
C PRO A 349 -5.47 14.28 -1.62
N ILE A 350 -5.57 15.53 -1.20
CA ILE A 350 -4.61 16.15 -0.29
C ILE A 350 -4.52 15.40 1.06
N GLU A 351 -5.59 14.75 1.50
CA GLU A 351 -5.61 13.88 2.69
C GLU A 351 -4.53 12.79 2.61
N ALA A 352 -4.35 12.19 1.43
CA ALA A 352 -3.35 11.16 1.21
C ALA A 352 -1.91 11.68 1.39
N THR A 353 -1.65 12.96 1.10
CA THR A 353 -0.34 13.58 1.35
C THR A 353 -0.07 13.77 2.85
N TYR A 354 -1.11 13.93 3.68
CA TYR A 354 -0.98 14.09 5.13
C TYR A 354 -0.55 12.80 5.82
N LEU A 355 -0.99 11.63 5.33
CA LEU A 355 -0.80 10.34 6.01
C LEU A 355 0.69 10.02 6.29
N PRO A 356 1.62 10.08 5.31
CA PRO A 356 3.04 9.82 5.60
C PRO A 356 3.68 10.83 6.56
N LEU A 357 3.25 12.09 6.48
CA LEU A 357 3.76 13.17 7.34
C LEU A 357 3.29 13.00 8.79
N TYR A 358 2.04 12.59 8.99
CA TYR A 358 1.52 12.21 10.30
C TYR A 358 2.34 11.07 10.92
N CYS A 359 2.65 10.04 10.13
CA CYS A 359 3.41 8.89 10.61
C CYS A 359 4.75 9.34 11.22
N ILE A 360 5.57 10.08 10.47
CA ILE A 360 6.88 10.52 10.99
C ILE A 360 6.78 11.59 12.08
N ALA A 361 5.71 12.39 12.13
CA ALA A 361 5.48 13.39 13.17
C ALA A 361 5.17 12.75 14.54
N ASN A 362 4.60 11.54 14.52
CA ASN A 362 4.25 10.77 15.71
C ASN A 362 5.24 9.63 16.01
N GLY A 363 6.39 9.61 15.33
CA GLY A 363 7.46 8.64 15.59
C GLY A 363 7.27 7.26 14.94
N PHE A 364 6.22 7.09 14.12
CA PHE A 364 6.10 5.95 13.21
C PHE A 364 7.10 6.08 12.07
N ASN A 365 7.44 4.96 11.45
CA ASN A 365 8.35 4.89 10.31
C ASN A 365 7.68 4.31 9.06
N GLY A 366 6.36 4.46 8.91
CA GLY A 366 5.67 3.98 7.72
C GLY A 366 4.16 4.11 7.80
N PHE A 367 3.52 3.86 6.67
CA PHE A 367 2.07 3.92 6.48
C PHE A 367 1.59 2.67 5.72
N LEU A 368 0.48 2.10 6.17
CA LEU A 368 -0.14 0.92 5.56
C LEU A 368 -1.56 1.23 5.07
N ARG A 369 -1.94 0.59 3.97
CA ARG A 369 -3.33 0.50 3.50
C ARG A 369 -3.59 -0.91 3.02
N TRP A 370 -4.73 -1.47 3.41
CA TRP A 370 -5.02 -2.89 3.19
C TRP A 370 -5.24 -3.28 1.72
N ALA A 371 -5.43 -2.33 0.80
CA ALA A 371 -5.78 -2.66 -0.58
C ALA A 371 -5.07 -1.81 -1.63
N TRP A 372 -4.28 -2.48 -2.47
CA TRP A 372 -3.70 -1.91 -3.69
C TRP A 372 -4.70 -1.94 -4.86
N MET A 373 -5.29 -3.13 -5.13
CA MET A 373 -6.02 -3.38 -6.38
C MET A 373 -7.17 -4.42 -6.27
N ASN A 374 -7.94 -4.43 -5.17
CA ASN A 374 -9.12 -5.31 -5.04
C ASN A 374 -10.30 -4.75 -5.85
N TRP A 375 -10.19 -4.77 -7.19
CA TRP A 375 -11.17 -4.17 -8.08
C TRP A 375 -12.55 -4.79 -7.96
N THR A 376 -13.57 -3.95 -8.08
CA THR A 376 -14.96 -4.38 -8.29
C THR A 376 -15.16 -4.92 -9.71
N ASP A 377 -16.40 -5.24 -10.08
CA ASP A 377 -16.73 -5.68 -11.44
C ASP A 377 -16.50 -4.58 -12.48
N ASN A 378 -16.73 -3.32 -12.11
CA ASN A 378 -16.70 -2.16 -13.01
C ASN A 378 -15.85 -1.00 -12.44
N PRO A 379 -14.56 -1.23 -12.12
CA PRO A 379 -13.76 -0.30 -11.31
C PRO A 379 -13.43 1.00 -12.05
N MET A 380 -13.53 1.01 -13.38
CA MET A 380 -13.36 2.20 -14.24
C MET A 380 -14.59 3.13 -14.24
N TYR A 381 -15.74 2.66 -13.76
CA TYR A 381 -17.01 3.38 -13.83
C TYR A 381 -17.55 3.75 -12.45
N ASP A 382 -17.48 2.83 -11.49
CA ASP A 382 -18.07 2.98 -10.16
C ASP A 382 -17.11 2.45 -9.09
N SER A 383 -16.69 3.33 -8.18
CA SER A 383 -15.77 2.98 -7.09
C SER A 383 -16.46 2.50 -5.82
N ARG A 384 -17.78 2.52 -5.80
CA ARG A 384 -18.57 2.01 -4.68
C ARG A 384 -18.47 0.49 -4.65
N PHE A 385 -18.64 -0.05 -3.45
CA PHE A 385 -18.65 -1.48 -3.21
C PHE A 385 -19.72 -1.79 -2.18
N LYS A 386 -20.18 -3.05 -2.13
CA LYS A 386 -21.18 -3.50 -1.14
C LYS A 386 -20.76 -3.25 0.31
N LEU A 387 -19.45 -3.12 0.55
CA LEU A 387 -18.86 -2.82 1.84
C LEU A 387 -17.96 -1.59 1.72
N PHE A 388 -17.98 -0.74 2.74
CA PHE A 388 -17.07 0.39 2.98
C PHE A 388 -17.25 1.63 2.12
N THR A 389 -16.53 2.68 2.52
CA THR A 389 -16.39 3.91 1.73
C THR A 389 -15.93 3.62 0.29
N PRO A 390 -16.45 4.33 -0.72
CA PRO A 390 -16.07 4.14 -2.11
C PRO A 390 -14.55 4.31 -2.32
N GLY A 391 -13.95 3.45 -3.14
CA GLY A 391 -12.51 3.46 -3.40
C GLY A 391 -11.62 2.94 -2.26
N ASP A 392 -12.19 2.38 -1.18
CA ASP A 392 -11.41 1.75 -0.11
C ASP A 392 -10.66 0.49 -0.56
N THR A 393 -11.25 -0.25 -1.49
CA THR A 393 -10.77 -1.55 -1.97
C THR A 393 -9.68 -1.44 -3.04
N TYR A 394 -9.42 -0.25 -3.60
CA TYR A 394 -8.34 -0.07 -4.58
C TYR A 394 -7.96 1.40 -4.77
N ILE A 395 -6.70 1.63 -5.12
CA ILE A 395 -6.15 2.97 -5.37
C ILE A 395 -5.59 3.13 -6.79
N VAL A 396 -5.54 2.05 -7.57
CA VAL A 396 -5.18 2.07 -9.00
C VAL A 396 -6.23 1.39 -9.84
N TYR A 397 -6.27 1.72 -11.13
CA TYR A 397 -7.35 1.35 -12.04
C TYR A 397 -6.84 0.46 -13.20
N PRO A 398 -7.72 -0.33 -13.86
CA PRO A 398 -7.38 -1.03 -15.10
C PRO A 398 -6.72 -0.13 -16.16
N GLY A 399 -5.97 -0.69 -17.11
CA GLY A 399 -5.27 0.09 -18.16
C GLY A 399 -4.01 0.83 -17.68
N MET A 400 -3.42 0.44 -16.55
CA MET A 400 -2.27 1.12 -15.95
C MET A 400 -2.52 2.57 -15.52
N HIS A 401 -3.75 2.87 -15.15
CA HIS A 401 -4.11 4.20 -14.67
C HIS A 401 -3.82 4.35 -13.18
N SER A 402 -3.01 5.36 -12.86
CA SER A 402 -2.83 5.84 -11.48
C SER A 402 -4.08 6.60 -11.03
N SER A 403 -4.16 6.93 -9.74
CA SER A 403 -5.19 7.80 -9.20
C SER A 403 -4.59 9.08 -8.63
N ARG A 404 -5.40 10.13 -8.52
CA ARG A 404 -4.99 11.33 -7.78
C ARG A 404 -4.59 10.97 -6.36
N ARG A 405 -5.35 10.07 -5.72
CA ARG A 405 -5.06 9.59 -4.35
C ARG A 405 -3.67 8.98 -4.24
N PHE A 406 -3.30 8.09 -5.17
CA PHE A 406 -1.99 7.44 -5.15
C PHE A 406 -0.84 8.42 -5.44
N GLU A 407 -0.99 9.32 -6.40
CA GLU A 407 0.03 10.34 -6.66
C GLU A 407 0.22 11.29 -5.45
N HIS A 408 -0.84 11.54 -4.69
CA HIS A 408 -0.74 12.28 -3.43
C HIS A 408 -0.09 11.49 -2.28
N ILE A 409 -0.19 10.15 -2.25
CA ILE A 409 0.64 9.29 -1.37
C ILE A 409 2.11 9.47 -1.74
N ILE A 410 2.46 9.38 -3.02
CA ILE A 410 3.84 9.56 -3.52
C ILE A 410 4.38 10.92 -3.07
N ARG A 411 3.59 12.00 -3.23
CA ARG A 411 3.94 13.34 -2.74
C ARG A 411 4.25 13.35 -1.24
N GLY A 412 3.44 12.68 -0.42
CA GLY A 412 3.67 12.54 1.01
C GLY A 412 4.98 11.81 1.34
N VAL A 413 5.22 10.66 0.70
CA VAL A 413 6.47 9.87 0.88
C VAL A 413 7.71 10.65 0.43
N GLN A 414 7.62 11.39 -0.67
CA GLN A 414 8.69 12.28 -1.12
C GLN A 414 8.97 13.40 -0.11
N ASN A 415 7.93 13.98 0.52
CA ASN A 415 8.10 14.98 1.57
C ASN A 415 8.76 14.40 2.81
N VAL A 416 8.37 13.19 3.24
CA VAL A 416 9.05 12.45 4.33
C VAL A 416 10.54 12.30 4.02
N THR A 417 10.89 11.84 2.82
CA THR A 417 12.28 11.67 2.40
C THR A 417 13.06 12.99 2.45
N LYS A 418 12.48 14.10 1.98
CA LYS A 418 13.10 15.44 2.08
C LYS A 418 13.33 15.84 3.54
N ILE A 419 12.36 15.59 4.43
CA ILE A 419 12.48 15.87 5.86
C ILE A 419 13.65 15.10 6.46
N GLU A 420 13.79 13.82 6.16
CA GLU A 420 14.89 12.99 6.69
C GLU A 420 16.26 13.48 6.21
N ILE A 421 16.40 13.79 4.91
CA ILE A 421 17.63 14.33 4.33
C ILE A 421 18.01 15.64 5.03
N LEU A 422 17.07 16.59 5.14
CA LEU A 422 17.33 17.90 5.74
C LEU A 422 17.59 17.80 7.24
N ARG A 423 16.85 16.97 7.96
CA ARG A 423 17.06 16.70 9.39
C ARG A 423 18.47 16.17 9.64
N LYS A 424 18.94 15.21 8.83
CA LYS A 424 20.31 14.69 8.91
C LYS A 424 21.35 15.77 8.61
N GLU A 425 21.15 16.53 7.54
CA GLU A 425 22.05 17.63 7.15
C GLU A 425 22.16 18.71 8.24
N TYR A 426 21.04 19.18 8.78
CA TYR A 426 21.01 20.23 9.81
C TYR A 426 21.66 19.77 11.10
N LYS A 427 21.48 18.51 11.51
CA LYS A 427 22.20 17.93 12.66
C LYS A 427 23.72 17.89 12.42
N GLN A 428 24.16 17.41 11.26
CA GLN A 428 25.57 17.34 10.89
C GLN A 428 26.23 18.73 10.87
N LYS A 429 25.53 19.73 10.32
CA LYS A 429 26.00 21.13 10.27
C LYS A 429 25.78 21.90 11.59
N ARG A 430 25.21 21.26 12.62
CA ARG A 430 24.80 21.89 13.89
C ARG A 430 23.91 23.13 13.70
N ASN A 431 23.10 23.17 12.64
CA ASN A 431 22.19 24.27 12.35
C ASN A 431 20.88 24.11 13.15
N GLN A 432 20.95 24.45 14.44
CA GLN A 432 19.82 24.29 15.37
C GLN A 432 18.58 25.09 14.97
N LYS A 433 18.77 26.28 14.38
CA LYS A 433 17.64 27.11 13.92
C LYS A 433 16.86 26.44 12.80
N ALA A 434 17.54 25.95 11.76
CA ALA A 434 16.87 25.27 10.65
C ALA A 434 16.25 23.93 11.08
N LEU A 435 16.92 23.20 11.98
CA LEU A 435 16.38 21.99 12.57
C LEU A 435 15.09 22.28 13.36
N GLN A 436 15.10 23.29 14.24
CA GLN A 436 13.90 23.66 15.01
C GLN A 436 12.74 24.07 14.10
N MET A 437 13.00 24.90 13.07
CA MET A 437 11.97 25.29 12.11
C MET A 437 11.35 24.08 11.37
N LEU A 438 12.16 23.08 11.06
CA LEU A 438 11.69 21.83 10.43
C LEU A 438 10.83 21.01 11.39
N GLU A 439 11.27 20.82 12.63
CA GLU A 439 10.50 20.07 13.63
C GLU A 439 9.20 20.79 14.03
N ASP A 440 9.21 22.12 14.13
CA ASP A 440 8.01 22.92 14.40
C ASP A 440 6.98 22.79 13.27
N ALA A 441 7.42 22.84 12.02
CA ALA A 441 6.54 22.64 10.87
C ALA A 441 6.01 21.19 10.83
N LEU A 442 6.84 20.19 11.12
CA LEU A 442 6.40 18.80 11.19
C LEU A 442 5.43 18.54 12.36
N SER A 443 5.57 19.26 13.48
CA SER A 443 4.69 19.09 14.64
C SER A 443 3.20 19.34 14.34
N GLN A 444 2.90 20.10 13.27
CA GLN A 444 1.53 20.35 12.80
C GLN A 444 0.82 19.09 12.26
N PHE A 445 1.59 18.04 11.97
CA PHE A 445 1.09 16.76 11.49
C PHE A 445 0.80 15.77 12.63
N LYS A 446 0.84 16.19 13.91
CA LYS A 446 0.53 15.32 15.04
C LYS A 446 -0.96 15.07 15.26
N ASN A 447 -1.84 15.91 14.70
CA ASN A 447 -3.28 15.80 14.87
C ASN A 447 -3.83 14.61 14.04
N PRO A 448 -4.41 13.57 14.64
CA PRO A 448 -4.99 12.46 13.87
C PRO A 448 -6.38 12.80 13.28
N THR A 449 -6.97 13.93 13.64
CA THR A 449 -8.24 14.42 13.13
C THR A 449 -8.11 15.89 12.70
N PRO A 450 -7.26 16.19 11.70
CA PRO A 450 -7.20 17.52 11.14
C PRO A 450 -8.54 17.87 10.49
N ASN A 451 -8.85 19.15 10.34
CA ASN A 451 -9.82 19.59 9.35
C ASN A 451 -9.14 19.89 8.00
N GLU A 452 -9.91 20.06 6.93
CA GLU A 452 -9.39 20.29 5.58
C GLU A 452 -8.49 21.54 5.48
N ALA A 453 -8.85 22.63 6.19
CA ALA A 453 -8.09 23.87 6.18
C ALA A 453 -6.73 23.72 6.88
N GLU A 454 -6.69 23.02 8.02
CA GLU A 454 -5.46 22.66 8.72
C GLU A 454 -4.55 21.81 7.83
N LEU A 455 -5.13 20.83 7.14
CA LEU A 455 -4.41 19.92 6.27
C LEU A 455 -3.75 20.68 5.12
N LYS A 456 -4.51 21.52 4.39
CA LYS A 456 -4.00 22.35 3.30
C LYS A 456 -2.92 23.33 3.79
N SER A 457 -3.16 24.00 4.92
CA SER A 457 -2.24 24.99 5.48
C SER A 457 -0.91 24.37 5.92
N SER A 458 -0.96 23.24 6.65
CA SER A 458 0.23 22.54 7.16
C SER A 458 1.08 21.97 6.02
N ILE A 459 0.47 21.36 5.00
CA ILE A 459 1.19 20.84 3.81
C ILE A 459 1.86 21.98 3.04
N ASN A 460 1.15 23.08 2.78
CA ASN A 460 1.74 24.23 2.11
C ASN A 460 2.93 24.79 2.91
N LYS A 461 2.80 24.91 4.24
CA LYS A 461 3.86 25.42 5.10
C LYS A 461 5.10 24.52 5.09
N ILE A 462 4.94 23.20 5.25
CA ILE A 462 6.09 22.28 5.25
C ILE A 462 6.74 22.24 3.87
N GLU A 463 5.99 22.19 2.78
CA GLU A 463 6.56 22.14 1.43
C GLU A 463 7.28 23.43 1.04
N LEU A 464 6.79 24.60 1.47
CA LEU A 464 7.52 25.85 1.33
C LEU A 464 8.85 25.83 2.08
N LEU A 465 8.93 25.13 3.21
CA LEU A 465 10.18 24.96 3.95
C LEU A 465 11.11 23.95 3.28
N LEU A 466 10.59 22.82 2.81
CA LEU A 466 11.37 21.73 2.19
C LEU A 466 11.98 22.12 0.84
N ASN A 467 11.40 23.10 0.15
CA ASN A 467 11.81 23.51 -1.19
C ASN A 467 12.46 24.93 -1.24
N LYS A 468 12.86 25.48 -0.08
CA LYS A 468 13.75 26.67 0.00
C LYS A 468 15.20 26.28 -0.26
#